data_AF-A0A9D1KEJ1-F1
#
_entry.id   AF-A0A9D1KEJ1-F1
#
_cell.length_a   1.000
_cell.length_b   1.000
_cell.length_c   1.000
_cell.angle_alpha   90.00
_cell.angle_beta   90.00
_cell.angle_gamma   90.00
#
_symmetry.space_group_name_H-M   'P 1'
#
loop_
_entity.id
_entity.type
_entity.pdbx_description
1 polymer ?
#
loop_
_entity_poly.entity_id
_entity_poly.type
_entity_poly.pdbx_seq_one_letter_code
_entity_poly.pdbx_strand_id
1 'polypeptide(L)'
;MSEDRMRIFSSWKRYNRTPSGQERTAAGFSAQGALRGRQRILRGGILFLFLCCGLVHGGTLQAYADETEGSSVAAVDSAYGYRNSPVAMEASYGYDNMAKGGRYLPIYVTLTNQLTEPFSGKVLVKSMESDFKIYQYEYPVSLAGEETMQINLNVPLGLRADQLYVYLQDADGEEIMQKRLKINIRQDTPELLIGVLSDSQGQLEYLNGVGIQHSTLLTRTCAMVAGSIPEQAAGLDQLDVLLITNYDIRRLNSGQIDTINEWVSRGGVLLLGTGAGGEEAAEMFLADNLAEPLPDSQERTVNMGDELAIYGPSDAELVLDTTLVKIRDGQVVLSSGGMPVLTAVNREKGMVAVAAYDFTDIGEFCQDHPYVDKLFTSLLGEDRIRQLAEYLYDGGNSNYLEVQSLINSGSVENLPAVSLYVIVIAGYILLAGPGLYFFLKHRQAGRFYGRSVVILSVCCGMLVYLMGSETRFDDTFFNYASIRDYSGGTVVESTYLNIRAPYNRPYSASIDPTYDIRPITRITSYDRSQLARYFGEERANITVSYDEDATRMSVWNIPAF
;
A
#
# COMPACT_ATOMS: atom_id res chain seq x y z
N MET A 1 -39.82 6.10 38.30
CA MET A 1 -39.89 4.64 38.19
C MET A 1 -38.70 4.22 37.34
N SER A 2 -37.54 4.09 37.99
CA SER A 2 -37.02 2.88 38.67
C SER A 2 -36.41 1.94 37.64
N GLU A 3 -35.08 1.98 37.52
CA GLU A 3 -34.18 0.98 38.11
C GLU A 3 -34.14 -0.28 37.24
N ASP A 4 -33.11 -0.37 36.39
CA ASP A 4 -32.28 -1.58 36.21
C ASP A 4 -31.40 -1.45 34.98
N ARG A 5 -30.25 -0.77 35.10
CA ARG A 5 -29.04 -1.03 34.29
C ARG A 5 -27.80 -0.60 35.08
N MET A 6 -27.41 -1.41 36.06
CA MET A 6 -26.10 -1.34 36.68
C MET A 6 -25.62 -2.77 37.00
N ARG A 7 -24.34 -3.07 36.71
CA ARG A 7 -23.66 -4.39 36.68
C ARG A 7 -23.77 -5.05 35.29
N ILE A 8 -22.72 -5.19 34.49
CA ILE A 8 -21.47 -5.92 34.77
C ILE A 8 -20.30 -5.19 34.10
N PHE A 9 -19.51 -4.44 34.87
CA PHE A 9 -18.14 -4.03 34.53
C PHE A 9 -17.33 -4.11 35.82
N SER A 10 -16.75 -5.29 36.08
CA SER A 10 -15.82 -5.47 37.19
C SER A 10 -14.93 -6.67 36.92
N SER A 11 -13.75 -6.44 36.37
CA SER A 11 -12.52 -7.16 36.73
C SER A 11 -11.34 -6.55 35.98
N TRP A 12 -10.21 -6.37 36.67
CA TRP A 12 -8.90 -5.91 36.17
C TRP A 12 -8.59 -4.40 36.19
N LYS A 13 -8.49 -3.86 37.41
CA LYS A 13 -7.50 -2.81 37.75
C LYS A 13 -7.11 -2.89 39.23
N ARG A 14 -5.92 -3.43 39.54
CA ARG A 14 -5.03 -3.01 40.66
C ARG A 14 -3.81 -3.93 40.83
N TYR A 15 -2.63 -3.36 40.56
CA TYR A 15 -1.38 -3.31 41.39
C TYR A 15 -0.25 -2.81 40.45
N ASN A 16 0.07 -1.50 40.36
CA ASN A 16 1.00 -0.70 41.18
C ASN A 16 2.28 -1.47 41.58
N ARG A 17 3.53 -1.01 41.42
CA ARG A 17 4.11 0.35 41.47
C ARG A 17 5.60 0.25 41.06
N THR A 18 6.16 1.30 40.46
CA THR A 18 7.60 1.62 40.43
C THR A 18 8.12 2.03 41.81
N PRO A 19 9.44 1.92 42.04
CA PRO A 19 10.12 2.99 42.76
C PRO A 19 11.39 3.50 42.06
N SER A 20 11.67 4.75 42.37
CA SER A 20 12.76 5.64 41.98
C SER A 20 14.15 5.22 42.48
N GLY A 21 15.16 5.47 41.63
CA GLY A 21 16.40 6.20 41.92
C GLY A 21 17.33 5.73 43.05
N GLN A 22 18.53 5.27 42.67
CA GLN A 22 19.78 5.81 43.23
C GLN A 22 21.00 5.50 42.36
N GLU A 23 21.85 6.52 42.26
CA GLU A 23 23.17 6.62 41.64
C GLU A 23 24.13 5.44 41.88
N ARG A 24 25.02 5.17 40.92
CA ARG A 24 26.46 5.52 40.99
C ARG A 24 27.30 4.72 39.98
N THR A 25 28.11 5.46 39.20
CA THR A 25 29.52 5.20 38.82
C THR A 25 29.91 3.83 38.23
N ALA A 26 30.87 3.64 37.34
CA ALA A 26 31.77 4.41 36.48
C ALA A 26 32.71 3.33 35.90
N ALA A 27 33.34 3.58 34.75
CA ALA A 27 34.45 2.82 34.14
C ALA A 27 34.08 1.39 33.66
N GLY A 28 34.32 1.00 32.41
CA GLY A 28 35.50 1.26 31.59
C GLY A 28 36.47 0.11 31.79
N PHE A 29 36.55 -0.81 30.83
CA PHE A 29 37.80 -1.28 30.20
C PHE A 29 37.54 -2.47 29.26
N SER A 30 38.13 -2.35 28.07
CA SER A 30 38.51 -3.42 27.16
C SER A 30 39.47 -4.41 27.80
N ALA A 31 39.46 -5.68 27.39
CA ALA A 31 40.69 -6.39 26.98
C ALA A 31 40.41 -7.81 26.46
N GLN A 32 41.21 -8.15 25.45
CA GLN A 32 41.41 -9.44 24.80
C GLN A 32 41.80 -10.58 25.76
N GLY A 33 41.56 -11.82 25.34
CA GLY A 33 42.18 -12.99 25.96
C GLY A 33 41.88 -14.29 25.22
N ALA A 34 42.70 -14.62 24.24
CA ALA A 34 42.72 -15.90 23.54
C ALA A 34 43.10 -17.06 24.49
N LEU A 35 42.45 -18.22 24.36
CA LEU A 35 43.00 -19.50 24.83
C LEU A 35 42.68 -20.63 23.87
N ARG A 36 43.76 -21.18 23.28
CA ARG A 36 43.83 -22.42 22.52
C ARG A 36 43.48 -23.62 23.41
N GLY A 37 42.73 -24.57 22.87
CA GLY A 37 42.57 -25.91 23.44
C GLY A 37 42.18 -26.93 22.38
N ARG A 38 43.16 -27.69 21.87
CA ARG A 38 42.99 -28.87 21.01
C ARG A 38 42.18 -29.95 21.74
N GLN A 39 41.18 -30.53 21.07
CA GLN A 39 40.91 -31.98 21.16
C GLN A 39 40.45 -32.52 19.80
N ARG A 40 40.88 -33.76 19.52
CA ARG A 40 40.94 -34.45 18.24
C ARG A 40 40.18 -35.78 18.40
N ILE A 41 39.41 -36.17 17.36
CA ILE A 41 39.03 -37.55 16.97
C ILE A 41 37.93 -38.18 17.88
N LEU A 42 36.79 -38.71 17.40
CA LEU A 42 36.56 -39.78 16.41
C LEU A 42 35.24 -39.57 15.63
N ARG A 43 35.32 -39.71 14.31
CA ARG A 43 34.19 -39.91 13.38
C ARG A 43 34.17 -41.38 12.95
N GLY A 44 32.99 -41.99 12.97
CA GLY A 44 32.58 -43.12 12.12
C GLY A 44 31.08 -42.94 11.90
N GLY A 45 30.50 -42.92 10.70
CA GLY A 45 30.94 -43.43 9.41
C GLY A 45 29.93 -44.50 9.00
N ILE A 46 29.10 -44.21 7.99
CA ILE A 46 28.63 -45.09 6.91
C ILE A 46 27.80 -44.19 5.96
N LEU A 47 28.35 -43.89 4.79
CA LEU A 47 27.60 -43.46 3.61
C LEU A 47 28.20 -44.23 2.42
N PHE A 48 27.32 -44.87 1.65
CA PHE A 48 27.65 -45.78 0.57
C PHE A 48 28.15 -45.01 -0.67
N LEU A 49 29.18 -45.56 -1.30
CA LEU A 49 29.87 -45.05 -2.49
C LEU A 49 29.40 -45.84 -3.72
N PHE A 50 29.08 -45.14 -4.81
CA PHE A 50 29.20 -45.67 -6.18
C PHE A 50 30.13 -44.74 -6.95
N LEU A 51 31.20 -45.33 -7.47
CA LEU A 51 32.26 -44.66 -8.22
C LEU A 51 32.50 -45.51 -9.47
N CYS A 52 32.45 -44.89 -10.65
CA CYS A 52 33.04 -45.42 -11.87
C CYS A 52 33.83 -44.28 -12.52
N CYS A 53 35.13 -44.53 -12.69
CA CYS A 53 36.13 -43.69 -13.34
C CYS A 53 36.21 -43.97 -14.84
N GLY A 54 36.76 -42.99 -15.58
CA GLY A 54 37.36 -43.16 -16.92
C GLY A 54 37.33 -41.83 -17.70
N LEU A 55 38.20 -40.86 -17.38
CA LEU A 55 39.50 -40.55 -18.03
C LEU A 55 39.43 -40.03 -19.49
N VAL A 56 39.70 -38.71 -19.59
CA VAL A 56 40.64 -38.01 -20.50
C VAL A 56 40.45 -38.15 -22.00
N HIS A 57 40.27 -37.01 -22.69
CA HIS A 57 41.12 -36.55 -23.81
C HIS A 57 41.08 -35.01 -23.88
N GLY A 58 42.26 -34.39 -23.83
CA GLY A 58 42.45 -32.96 -24.09
C GLY A 58 42.48 -32.69 -25.59
N GLY A 59 41.99 -31.51 -25.97
CA GLY A 59 42.06 -30.98 -27.33
C GLY A 59 41.90 -29.47 -27.28
N THR A 60 43.02 -28.78 -27.38
CA THR A 60 43.14 -27.36 -27.70
C THR A 60 42.48 -27.09 -29.05
N LEU A 61 41.56 -26.13 -29.14
CA LEU A 61 41.17 -25.54 -30.42
C LEU A 61 41.31 -24.01 -30.38
N GLN A 62 42.34 -23.65 -31.11
CA GLN A 62 42.82 -22.39 -31.61
C GLN A 62 41.70 -21.59 -32.28
N ALA A 63 41.73 -20.28 -32.04
CA ALA A 63 40.93 -19.30 -32.78
C ALA A 63 41.16 -19.45 -34.29
N TYR A 64 40.06 -19.58 -35.04
CA TYR A 64 40.05 -19.40 -36.48
C TYR A 64 39.48 -18.00 -36.74
N ALA A 65 40.34 -17.12 -37.25
CA ALA A 65 39.91 -15.96 -38.00
C ALA A 65 39.49 -16.47 -39.38
N ASP A 66 38.28 -16.13 -39.80
CA ASP A 66 37.92 -16.14 -41.22
C ASP A 66 37.35 -14.76 -41.55
N GLU A 67 38.06 -14.06 -42.42
CA GLU A 67 37.63 -12.80 -43.03
C GLU A 67 36.56 -13.14 -44.06
N THR A 68 35.38 -12.55 -43.92
CA THR A 68 34.51 -12.37 -45.09
C THR A 68 33.76 -11.06 -44.94
N GLU A 69 34.05 -10.17 -45.88
CA GLU A 69 33.48 -8.84 -46.03
C GLU A 69 31.96 -8.89 -46.26
N GLY A 70 31.27 -7.89 -45.71
CA GLY A 70 30.19 -7.21 -46.43
C GLY A 70 28.76 -7.61 -46.09
N SER A 71 28.25 -7.13 -44.96
CA SER A 71 26.93 -6.47 -44.88
C SER A 71 26.84 -5.71 -43.56
N SER A 72 26.79 -4.39 -43.67
CA SER A 72 26.74 -3.44 -42.57
C SER A 72 25.50 -3.64 -41.70
N VAL A 73 25.64 -4.39 -40.61
CA VAL A 73 24.73 -4.24 -39.45
C VAL A 73 25.34 -3.13 -38.62
N ALA A 74 24.83 -1.91 -38.82
CA ALA A 74 25.12 -0.79 -37.95
C ALA A 74 24.74 -1.18 -36.53
N ALA A 75 25.70 -1.07 -35.61
CA ALA A 75 25.49 -1.22 -34.19
C ALA A 75 24.27 -0.38 -33.77
N VAL A 76 23.33 -1.03 -33.09
CA VAL A 76 22.20 -0.38 -32.44
C VAL A 76 22.76 0.48 -31.32
N ASP A 77 22.88 1.77 -31.59
CA ASP A 77 23.18 2.79 -30.60
C ASP A 77 21.89 3.05 -29.82
N SER A 78 21.85 2.62 -28.57
CA SER A 78 20.70 2.58 -27.67
C SER A 78 20.37 3.94 -27.05
N ALA A 79 20.40 5.00 -27.87
CA ALA A 79 20.02 6.34 -27.48
C ALA A 79 19.15 6.96 -28.58
N TYR A 80 17.85 7.11 -28.30
CA TYR A 80 16.79 7.72 -29.11
C TYR A 80 16.14 6.85 -30.22
N GLY A 81 15.35 5.84 -29.81
CA GLY A 81 14.48 5.04 -30.68
C GLY A 81 13.16 5.70 -31.13
N TYR A 82 13.08 7.03 -31.24
CA TYR A 82 11.80 7.73 -31.53
C TYR A 82 11.41 7.80 -33.01
N ARG A 83 12.31 7.50 -33.97
CA ARG A 83 12.06 7.82 -35.39
C ARG A 83 11.56 6.70 -36.29
N ASN A 84 11.57 5.43 -35.85
CA ASN A 84 11.11 4.29 -36.65
C ASN A 84 10.10 3.37 -35.92
N SER A 85 9.55 3.80 -34.78
CA SER A 85 8.51 3.04 -34.08
C SER A 85 7.14 3.28 -34.75
N PRO A 86 6.30 2.25 -34.97
CA PRO A 86 4.95 2.42 -35.50
C PRO A 86 4.07 3.31 -34.61
N VAL A 87 4.36 3.33 -33.30
CA VAL A 87 3.63 4.11 -32.31
C VAL A 87 4.61 4.93 -31.46
N ALA A 88 4.37 6.23 -31.34
CA ALA A 88 5.03 7.05 -30.34
C ALA A 88 4.29 6.92 -29.00
N MET A 89 5.05 6.86 -27.91
CA MET A 89 4.52 6.89 -26.55
C MET A 89 5.27 7.91 -25.69
N GLU A 90 4.50 8.73 -25.01
CA GLU A 90 4.95 9.60 -23.91
C GLU A 90 4.24 9.16 -22.63
N ALA A 91 4.94 9.23 -21.50
CA ALA A 91 4.37 8.87 -20.22
C ALA A 91 4.82 9.88 -19.16
N SER A 92 3.89 10.32 -18.33
CA SER A 92 4.10 11.15 -17.15
C SER A 92 3.27 10.60 -15.98
N TYR A 93 3.48 11.12 -14.77
CA TYR A 93 2.81 10.58 -13.59
C TYR A 93 2.50 11.66 -12.56
N GLY A 94 1.55 11.35 -11.68
CA GLY A 94 1.26 12.10 -10.46
C GLY A 94 0.76 13.52 -10.73
N TYR A 95 0.76 14.32 -9.67
CA TYR A 95 0.51 15.76 -9.73
C TYR A 95 1.85 16.45 -9.49
N ASP A 96 2.29 17.30 -10.42
CA ASP A 96 3.56 18.03 -10.33
C ASP A 96 4.80 17.13 -10.07
N ASN A 97 4.86 15.98 -10.76
CA ASN A 97 5.89 14.94 -10.59
C ASN A 97 6.01 14.41 -9.15
N MET A 98 4.99 14.55 -8.30
CA MET A 98 5.01 14.06 -6.93
C MET A 98 4.45 12.64 -6.85
N ALA A 99 5.02 11.86 -5.93
CA ALA A 99 4.54 10.52 -5.64
C ALA A 99 4.73 10.18 -4.16
N LYS A 100 3.77 9.43 -3.63
CA LYS A 100 3.77 8.76 -2.35
C LYS A 100 3.73 7.27 -2.58
N GLY A 101 4.75 6.61 -2.04
CA GLY A 101 4.83 5.16 -2.02
C GLY A 101 3.66 4.55 -1.26
N GLY A 102 3.30 3.35 -1.66
CA GLY A 102 2.23 2.57 -1.07
C GLY A 102 0.83 2.96 -1.53
N ARG A 103 0.67 3.97 -2.39
CA ARG A 103 -0.63 4.46 -2.91
C ARG A 103 -0.76 4.22 -4.41
N TYR A 104 -1.96 4.37 -4.96
CA TYR A 104 -2.17 4.38 -6.41
C TYR A 104 -1.54 5.63 -7.03
N LEU A 105 -0.66 5.44 -8.00
CA LEU A 105 -0.04 6.50 -8.78
C LEU A 105 -0.80 6.65 -10.11
N PRO A 106 -1.40 7.82 -10.40
CA PRO A 106 -1.93 8.09 -11.73
C PRO A 106 -0.77 8.26 -12.72
N ILE A 107 -0.84 7.53 -13.82
CA ILE A 107 0.11 7.56 -14.94
C ILE A 107 -0.65 7.98 -16.19
N TYR A 108 -0.20 9.06 -16.81
CA TYR A 108 -0.76 9.60 -18.04
C TYR A 108 0.10 9.11 -19.19
N VAL A 109 -0.46 8.27 -20.06
CA VAL A 109 0.25 7.74 -21.23
C VAL A 109 -0.42 8.31 -22.48
N THR A 110 0.36 9.01 -23.30
CA THR A 110 -0.08 9.51 -24.61
C THR A 110 0.52 8.62 -25.69
N LEU A 111 -0.34 7.95 -26.44
CA LEU A 111 0.02 7.09 -27.57
C LEU A 111 -0.36 7.82 -28.86
N THR A 112 0.52 7.80 -29.85
CA THR A 112 0.25 8.35 -31.19
C THR A 112 0.63 7.32 -32.23
N ASN A 113 -0.35 6.80 -32.95
CA ASN A 113 -0.13 5.92 -34.08
C ASN A 113 0.44 6.74 -35.24
N GLN A 114 1.63 6.37 -35.72
CA GLN A 114 2.30 7.09 -36.81
C GLN A 114 1.97 6.48 -38.18
N LEU A 115 1.23 5.37 -38.21
CA LEU A 115 0.83 4.64 -39.40
C LEU A 115 -0.65 4.88 -39.71
N THR A 116 -1.02 4.69 -40.97
CA THR A 116 -2.42 4.72 -41.42
C THR A 116 -3.20 3.46 -41.07
N GLU A 117 -2.50 2.37 -40.75
CA GLU A 117 -3.12 1.10 -40.33
C GLU A 117 -3.46 1.14 -38.84
N PRO A 118 -4.55 0.48 -38.41
CA PRO A 118 -4.88 0.40 -37.00
C PRO A 118 -3.83 -0.38 -36.23
N PHE A 119 -3.57 0.05 -35.00
CA PHE A 119 -2.66 -0.60 -34.07
C PHE A 119 -3.45 -1.24 -32.94
N SER A 120 -3.13 -2.50 -32.60
CA SER A 120 -3.69 -3.21 -31.45
C SER A 120 -2.54 -3.78 -30.63
N GLY A 121 -2.61 -3.62 -29.32
CA GLY A 121 -1.55 -4.03 -28.43
C GLY A 121 -1.91 -3.86 -26.96
N LYS A 122 -0.88 -3.76 -26.11
CA LYS A 122 -1.02 -3.58 -24.67
C LYS A 122 -0.03 -2.56 -24.14
N VAL A 123 -0.48 -1.74 -23.20
CA VAL A 123 0.40 -0.95 -22.34
C VAL A 123 0.64 -1.75 -21.06
N LEU A 124 1.91 -1.95 -20.72
CA LEU A 124 2.31 -2.67 -19.52
C LEU A 124 3.04 -1.73 -18.59
N VAL A 125 2.63 -1.69 -17.33
CA VAL A 125 3.34 -0.95 -16.29
C VAL A 125 3.99 -1.95 -15.35
N LYS A 126 5.32 -1.96 -15.29
CA LYS A 126 6.08 -2.75 -14.33
C LYS A 126 6.56 -1.86 -13.19
N SER A 127 6.37 -2.36 -11.97
CA SER A 127 6.83 -1.72 -10.73
C SER A 127 7.36 -2.79 -9.78
N MET A 128 8.38 -2.43 -9.00
CA MET A 128 8.85 -3.26 -7.89
C MET A 128 8.10 -2.86 -6.62
N GLU A 129 7.45 -3.83 -5.99
CA GLU A 129 6.72 -3.64 -4.75
C GLU A 129 7.62 -3.76 -3.50
N SER A 130 7.07 -3.43 -2.34
CA SER A 130 7.82 -3.39 -1.06
C SER A 130 8.39 -4.75 -0.63
N ASP A 131 7.88 -5.86 -1.18
CA ASP A 131 8.37 -7.21 -0.95
C ASP A 131 9.46 -7.66 -1.96
N PHE A 132 9.97 -6.73 -2.78
CA PHE A 132 10.94 -6.92 -3.86
C PHE A 132 10.46 -7.77 -5.03
N LYS A 133 9.17 -8.10 -5.09
CA LYS A 133 8.59 -8.75 -6.27
C LYS A 133 8.23 -7.71 -7.32
N ILE A 134 8.29 -8.15 -8.57
CA ILE A 134 7.91 -7.34 -9.72
C ILE A 134 6.44 -7.59 -10.03
N TYR A 135 5.68 -6.50 -10.02
CA TYR A 135 4.28 -6.47 -10.39
C TYR A 135 4.18 -5.85 -11.79
N GLN A 136 3.32 -6.43 -12.62
CA GLN A 136 3.03 -6.00 -13.97
C GLN A 136 1.53 -5.78 -14.11
N TYR A 137 1.15 -4.61 -14.61
CA TYR A 137 -0.24 -4.23 -14.88
C TYR A 137 -0.41 -4.07 -16.38
N GLU A 138 -1.33 -4.82 -16.99
CA GLU A 138 -1.56 -4.83 -18.44
C GLU A 138 -2.90 -4.18 -18.77
N TYR A 139 -2.87 -3.29 -19.75
CA TYR A 139 -4.03 -2.57 -20.25
C TYR A 139 -4.11 -2.73 -21.77
N PRO A 140 -5.17 -3.34 -22.32
CA PRO A 140 -5.34 -3.43 -23.76
C PRO A 140 -5.53 -2.04 -24.36
N VAL A 141 -4.92 -1.81 -25.53
CA VAL A 141 -5.04 -0.56 -26.28
C VAL A 141 -5.28 -0.83 -27.75
N SER A 142 -6.15 -0.03 -28.35
CA SER A 142 -6.44 -0.04 -29.78
C SER A 142 -6.48 1.39 -30.28
N LEU A 143 -5.68 1.69 -31.30
CA LEU A 143 -5.63 2.99 -31.96
C LEU A 143 -6.00 2.83 -33.43
N ALA A 144 -6.83 3.71 -33.95
CA ALA A 144 -7.01 3.88 -35.38
C ALA A 144 -5.74 4.43 -36.03
N GLY A 145 -5.68 4.37 -37.37
CA GLY A 145 -4.59 4.98 -38.13
C GLY A 145 -4.49 6.48 -37.83
N GLU A 146 -3.26 6.96 -37.60
CA GLU A 146 -2.95 8.37 -37.32
C GLU A 146 -3.64 8.96 -36.06
N GLU A 147 -4.21 8.11 -35.20
CA GLU A 147 -4.87 8.53 -33.97
C GLU A 147 -3.88 8.84 -32.85
N THR A 148 -4.16 9.89 -32.09
CA THR A 148 -3.54 10.16 -30.78
C THR A 148 -4.56 9.90 -29.68
N MET A 149 -4.20 9.04 -28.73
CA MET A 149 -5.02 8.68 -27.57
C MET A 149 -4.24 8.95 -26.29
N GLN A 150 -4.90 9.55 -25.30
CA GLN A 150 -4.39 9.67 -23.94
C GLN A 150 -5.14 8.70 -23.04
N ILE A 151 -4.41 7.87 -22.30
CA ILE A 151 -4.95 6.93 -21.32
C ILE A 151 -4.43 7.28 -19.92
N ASN A 152 -5.31 7.12 -18.92
CA ASN A 152 -5.02 7.41 -17.53
C ASN A 152 -5.05 6.10 -16.75
N LEU A 153 -3.90 5.69 -16.21
CA LEU A 153 -3.72 4.41 -15.53
C LEU A 153 -3.49 4.65 -14.04
N ASN A 154 -4.23 3.96 -13.18
CA ASN A 154 -4.01 4.02 -11.73
C ASN A 154 -3.23 2.78 -11.27
N VAL A 155 -1.93 2.95 -11.02
CA VAL A 155 -1.03 1.82 -10.73
C VAL A 155 -0.57 1.86 -9.28
N PRO A 156 -0.76 0.77 -8.49
CA PRO A 156 -0.18 0.67 -7.16
C PRO A 156 1.34 0.84 -7.21
N LEU A 157 1.83 1.68 -6.30
CA LEU A 157 3.24 1.97 -6.17
C LEU A 157 3.78 1.39 -4.87
N GLY A 158 4.89 0.66 -4.92
CA GLY A 158 5.57 0.20 -3.72
C GLY A 158 6.04 1.35 -2.83
N LEU A 159 6.18 1.11 -1.52
CA LEU A 159 6.51 2.14 -0.53
C LEU A 159 7.81 2.91 -0.81
N ARG A 160 8.78 2.23 -1.43
CA ARG A 160 10.10 2.78 -1.74
C ARG A 160 10.48 2.62 -3.21
N ALA A 161 9.49 2.50 -4.09
CA ALA A 161 9.74 2.47 -5.53
C ALA A 161 10.41 3.78 -5.94
N ASP A 162 11.56 3.71 -6.61
CA ASP A 162 12.30 4.87 -7.12
C ASP A 162 12.14 5.02 -8.63
N GLN A 163 11.59 4.01 -9.29
CA GLN A 163 11.37 3.96 -10.72
C GLN A 163 10.25 2.98 -11.07
N LEU A 164 9.61 3.24 -12.20
CA LEU A 164 8.70 2.32 -12.85
C LEU A 164 8.97 2.34 -14.36
N TYR A 165 8.53 1.30 -15.04
CA TYR A 165 8.71 1.16 -16.48
C TYR A 165 7.38 0.96 -17.17
N VAL A 166 7.13 1.76 -18.19
CA VAL A 166 5.97 1.65 -19.07
C VAL A 166 6.44 1.05 -20.39
N TYR A 167 5.82 -0.04 -20.81
CA TYR A 167 6.09 -0.74 -22.06
C TYR A 167 4.87 -0.64 -22.96
N LEU A 168 5.13 -0.62 -24.26
CA LEU A 168 4.12 -0.86 -25.29
C LEU A 168 4.49 -2.14 -26.02
N GLN A 169 3.55 -3.09 -26.05
CA GLN A 169 3.66 -4.33 -26.82
C GLN A 169 2.61 -4.37 -27.92
N ASP A 170 2.92 -5.04 -29.03
CA ASP A 170 1.94 -5.36 -30.07
C ASP A 170 1.07 -6.57 -29.68
N ALA A 171 0.18 -6.97 -30.60
CA ALA A 171 -0.70 -8.13 -30.43
C ALA A 171 0.05 -9.48 -30.35
N ASP A 172 1.25 -9.57 -30.90
CA ASP A 172 2.09 -10.77 -30.87
C ASP A 172 2.93 -10.85 -29.57
N GLY A 173 2.92 -9.77 -28.77
CA GLY A 173 3.64 -9.65 -27.51
C GLY A 173 5.08 -9.14 -27.66
N GLU A 174 5.44 -8.67 -28.85
CA GLU A 174 6.75 -8.07 -29.11
C GLU A 174 6.79 -6.64 -28.52
N GLU A 175 7.91 -6.31 -27.87
CA GLU A 175 8.10 -5.00 -27.27
C GLU A 175 8.43 -3.96 -28.35
N ILE A 176 7.57 -2.95 -28.48
CA ILE A 176 7.74 -1.85 -29.42
C ILE A 176 8.61 -0.76 -28.80
N MET A 177 8.32 -0.41 -27.54
CA MET A 177 9.04 0.62 -26.82
C MET A 177 8.91 0.48 -25.31
N GLN A 178 9.94 0.95 -24.61
CA GLN A 178 9.98 1.10 -23.16
C GLN A 178 10.28 2.56 -22.78
N LYS A 179 9.61 3.04 -21.72
CA LYS A 179 9.88 4.32 -21.07
C LYS A 179 10.10 4.10 -19.57
N ARG A 180 11.26 4.54 -19.08
CA ARG A 180 11.53 4.60 -17.63
C ARG A 180 11.00 5.91 -17.07
N LEU A 181 10.18 5.83 -16.03
CA LEU A 181 9.79 6.98 -15.21
C LEU A 181 10.55 6.91 -13.89
N LYS A 182 11.35 7.94 -13.59
CA LYS A 182 12.02 8.08 -12.30
C LYS A 182 11.05 8.73 -11.33
N ILE A 183 10.73 8.02 -10.26
CA ILE A 183 9.67 8.43 -9.34
C ILE A 183 10.26 9.27 -8.21
N ASN A 184 9.69 10.45 -8.04
CA ASN A 184 10.07 11.39 -6.98
C ASN A 184 9.26 11.13 -5.70
N ILE A 185 9.65 10.06 -4.99
CA ILE A 185 9.17 9.79 -3.63
C ILE A 185 10.16 10.35 -2.63
N ARG A 186 9.67 11.12 -1.65
CA ARG A 186 10.46 11.42 -0.44
C ARG A 186 10.51 10.21 0.47
N GLN A 187 11.73 9.76 0.78
CA GLN A 187 11.95 8.56 1.59
C GLN A 187 12.31 8.86 3.06
N ASP A 188 12.69 10.09 3.37
CA ASP A 188 13.27 10.44 4.68
C ASP A 188 12.31 11.24 5.58
N THR A 189 11.32 11.90 4.97
CA THR A 189 10.38 12.76 5.69
C THR A 189 8.96 12.45 5.23
N PRO A 190 8.07 12.03 6.13
CA PRO A 190 6.65 11.89 5.82
C PRO A 190 6.07 13.21 5.33
N GLU A 191 5.33 13.18 4.23
CA GLU A 191 4.70 14.38 3.65
C GLU A 191 3.20 14.37 3.90
N LEU A 192 2.57 15.54 3.92
CA LEU A 192 1.14 15.75 3.76
C LEU A 192 0.92 16.40 2.39
N LEU A 193 0.42 15.64 1.41
CA LEU A 193 0.17 16.12 0.05
C LEU A 193 -1.19 16.79 -0.03
N ILE A 194 -1.18 18.05 -0.49
CA ILE A 194 -2.34 18.91 -0.58
C ILE A 194 -2.57 19.29 -2.04
N GLY A 195 -3.64 18.79 -2.64
CA GLY A 195 -4.12 19.27 -3.93
C GLY A 195 -4.86 20.59 -3.76
N VAL A 196 -4.58 21.59 -4.61
CA VAL A 196 -5.16 22.92 -4.49
C VAL A 196 -5.92 23.28 -5.76
N LEU A 197 -7.24 23.42 -5.65
CA LEU A 197 -8.12 23.99 -6.66
C LEU A 197 -8.47 25.42 -6.25
N SER A 198 -7.86 26.38 -6.94
CA SER A 198 -8.09 27.80 -6.73
C SER A 198 -7.83 28.57 -8.02
N ASP A 199 -8.56 29.66 -8.25
CA ASP A 199 -8.28 30.63 -9.31
C ASP A 199 -7.10 31.56 -8.92
N SER A 200 -6.72 31.58 -7.64
CA SER A 200 -5.65 32.43 -7.08
C SER A 200 -4.51 31.61 -6.46
N GLN A 201 -4.01 30.59 -7.18
CA GLN A 201 -3.07 29.60 -6.62
C GLN A 201 -1.78 30.19 -6.02
N GLY A 202 -1.24 31.26 -6.61
CA GLY A 202 -0.01 31.89 -6.11
C GLY A 202 -0.14 32.50 -4.71
N GLN A 203 -1.36 32.76 -4.23
CA GLN A 203 -1.60 33.27 -2.87
C GLN A 203 -1.55 32.16 -1.81
N LEU A 204 -1.48 30.89 -2.22
CA LEU A 204 -1.54 29.71 -1.35
C LEU A 204 -0.17 29.04 -1.15
N GLU A 205 0.91 29.68 -1.59
CA GLU A 205 2.29 29.15 -1.46
C GLU A 205 2.71 28.95 0.00
N TYR A 206 2.15 29.73 0.93
CA TYR A 206 2.40 29.62 2.37
C TYR A 206 2.03 28.24 2.96
N LEU A 207 1.19 27.47 2.27
CA LEU A 207 0.82 26.11 2.68
C LEU A 207 1.92 25.08 2.38
N ASN A 208 2.92 25.41 1.56
CA ASN A 208 3.95 24.47 1.10
C ASN A 208 5.16 24.44 2.05
N GLY A 209 5.65 23.25 2.38
CA GLY A 209 6.87 23.08 3.17
C GLY A 209 6.75 23.39 4.66
N VAL A 210 5.54 23.37 5.21
CA VAL A 210 5.27 23.63 6.63
C VAL A 210 5.38 22.34 7.43
N GLY A 211 6.10 22.37 8.56
CA GLY A 211 6.17 21.26 9.50
C GLY A 211 4.92 21.18 10.37
N ILE A 212 4.22 20.04 10.36
CA ILE A 212 3.02 19.78 11.15
C ILE A 212 3.37 18.91 12.36
N GLN A 213 2.85 19.26 13.54
CA GLN A 213 3.03 18.55 14.81
C GLN A 213 4.51 18.23 15.09
N HIS A 214 5.30 19.25 15.42
CA HIS A 214 6.75 19.14 15.63
C HIS A 214 7.50 18.58 14.40
N SER A 215 7.05 18.92 13.18
CA SER A 215 7.62 18.43 11.92
C SER A 215 7.55 16.90 11.73
N THR A 216 6.54 16.27 12.34
CA THR A 216 6.22 14.85 12.11
C THR A 216 5.80 14.62 10.65
N LEU A 217 5.08 15.59 10.07
CA LEU A 217 4.76 15.67 8.65
C LEU A 217 5.29 16.98 8.08
N LEU A 218 5.63 16.99 6.79
CA LEU A 218 5.88 18.22 6.03
C LEU A 218 4.79 18.40 4.97
N THR A 219 4.13 19.55 4.92
CA THR A 219 3.16 19.83 3.86
C THR A 219 3.86 19.97 2.52
N ARG A 220 3.17 19.55 1.46
CA ARG A 220 3.60 19.79 0.09
C ARG A 220 2.39 19.95 -0.82
N THR A 221 2.33 21.06 -1.54
CA THR A 221 1.16 21.43 -2.34
C THR A 221 1.36 21.07 -3.82
N CYS A 222 0.29 20.68 -4.51
CA CYS A 222 0.20 20.70 -5.97
C CYS A 222 -0.95 21.59 -6.42
N ALA A 223 -0.63 22.47 -7.36
CA ALA A 223 -1.59 23.13 -8.22
C ALA A 223 -2.43 22.10 -9.00
N MET A 224 -3.76 22.25 -8.95
CA MET A 224 -4.70 21.42 -9.71
C MET A 224 -5.68 22.30 -10.49
N VAL A 225 -6.29 21.70 -11.50
CA VAL A 225 -7.36 22.30 -12.32
C VAL A 225 -8.50 21.29 -12.50
N ALA A 226 -9.69 21.73 -12.91
CA ALA A 226 -10.82 20.83 -13.18
C ALA A 226 -10.41 19.62 -14.04
N GLY A 227 -9.69 19.83 -15.15
CA GLY A 227 -9.26 18.75 -16.04
C GLY A 227 -8.24 17.77 -15.44
N SER A 228 -7.65 18.08 -14.29
CA SER A 228 -6.73 17.17 -13.58
C SER A 228 -7.44 16.24 -12.58
N ILE A 229 -8.72 16.49 -12.29
CA ILE A 229 -9.51 15.58 -11.45
C ILE A 229 -9.79 14.31 -12.27
N PRO A 230 -9.30 13.14 -11.81
CA PRO A 230 -9.47 11.89 -12.54
C PRO A 230 -10.93 11.45 -12.52
N GLU A 231 -11.27 10.49 -13.38
CA GLU A 231 -12.61 9.88 -13.41
C GLU A 231 -12.79 8.83 -12.30
N GLN A 232 -11.69 8.32 -11.74
CA GLN A 232 -11.67 7.29 -10.71
C GLN A 232 -11.01 7.81 -9.43
N ALA A 233 -11.60 7.49 -8.28
CA ALA A 233 -11.09 7.95 -6.97
C ALA A 233 -9.66 7.49 -6.69
N ALA A 234 -9.24 6.35 -7.26
CA ALA A 234 -7.88 5.83 -7.16
C ALA A 234 -6.82 6.83 -7.70
N GLY A 235 -7.17 7.68 -8.67
CA GLY A 235 -6.25 8.71 -9.19
C GLY A 235 -6.01 9.86 -8.21
N LEU A 236 -6.87 10.07 -7.22
CA LEU A 236 -6.69 11.05 -6.15
C LEU A 236 -5.98 10.46 -4.92
N ASP A 237 -5.71 9.14 -4.89
CA ASP A 237 -5.13 8.45 -3.72
C ASP A 237 -3.78 9.05 -3.29
N GLN A 238 -3.03 9.66 -4.21
CA GLN A 238 -1.79 10.39 -3.89
C GLN A 238 -1.99 11.54 -2.91
N LEU A 239 -3.15 12.19 -2.91
CA LEU A 239 -3.45 13.34 -2.06
C LEU A 239 -3.94 12.89 -0.67
N ASP A 240 -3.61 13.66 0.36
CA ASP A 240 -4.25 13.52 1.69
C ASP A 240 -5.37 14.53 1.85
N VAL A 241 -5.15 15.74 1.32
CA VAL A 241 -6.06 16.87 1.41
C VAL A 241 -6.33 17.40 0.02
N LEU A 242 -7.58 17.69 -0.29
CA LEU A 242 -7.98 18.49 -1.44
C LEU A 242 -8.54 19.81 -0.90
N LEU A 243 -7.84 20.91 -1.16
CA LEU A 243 -8.27 22.26 -0.82
C LEU A 243 -9.00 22.88 -2.02
N ILE A 244 -10.24 23.31 -1.81
CA ILE A 244 -11.02 24.09 -2.78
C ILE A 244 -11.33 25.44 -2.13
N THR A 245 -10.78 26.52 -2.71
CA THR A 245 -10.89 27.87 -2.16
C THR A 245 -10.76 28.88 -3.29
N ASN A 246 -11.53 29.97 -3.27
CA ASN A 246 -11.59 30.94 -4.38
C ASN A 246 -11.65 30.26 -5.77
N TYR A 247 -12.59 29.34 -5.98
CA TYR A 247 -12.68 28.53 -7.19
C TYR A 247 -14.10 28.46 -7.74
N ASP A 248 -14.26 28.67 -9.04
CA ASP A 248 -15.54 28.52 -9.73
C ASP A 248 -15.90 27.03 -9.86
N ILE A 249 -16.68 26.52 -8.90
CA ILE A 249 -17.02 25.11 -8.76
C ILE A 249 -17.79 24.56 -9.97
N ARG A 250 -18.48 25.43 -10.72
CA ARG A 250 -19.24 25.09 -11.92
C ARG A 250 -18.37 24.57 -13.07
N ARG A 251 -17.04 24.72 -12.97
CA ARG A 251 -16.08 24.11 -13.91
C ARG A 251 -15.89 22.60 -13.70
N LEU A 252 -16.31 22.06 -12.55
CA LEU A 252 -16.34 20.62 -12.31
C LEU A 252 -17.62 20.02 -12.88
N ASN A 253 -17.49 18.84 -13.49
CA ASN A 253 -18.66 18.06 -13.92
C ASN A 253 -19.15 17.12 -12.80
N SER A 254 -20.33 16.52 -12.99
CA SER A 254 -20.93 15.62 -11.99
C SER A 254 -20.06 14.40 -11.69
N GLY A 255 -19.44 13.80 -12.71
CA GLY A 255 -18.54 12.65 -12.52
C GLY A 255 -17.35 13.00 -11.63
N GLN A 256 -16.75 14.18 -11.82
CA GLN A 256 -15.63 14.64 -10.98
C GLN A 256 -16.06 14.92 -9.54
N ILE A 257 -17.26 15.45 -9.34
CA ILE A 257 -17.83 15.66 -7.99
C ILE A 257 -18.03 14.32 -7.29
N ASP A 258 -18.57 13.33 -8.01
CA ASP A 258 -18.76 11.96 -7.51
C ASP A 258 -17.41 11.31 -7.17
N THR A 259 -16.40 11.49 -8.03
CA THR A 259 -15.02 11.01 -7.77
C THR A 259 -14.43 11.63 -6.50
N ILE A 260 -14.61 12.93 -6.26
CA ILE A 260 -14.13 13.59 -5.04
C ILE A 260 -14.88 13.04 -3.82
N ASN A 261 -16.20 12.89 -3.89
CA ASN A 261 -16.99 12.31 -2.81
C ASN A 261 -16.56 10.88 -2.46
N GLU A 262 -16.30 10.05 -3.47
CA GLU A 262 -15.79 8.69 -3.29
C GLU A 262 -14.37 8.69 -2.70
N TRP A 263 -13.49 9.57 -3.16
CA TRP A 263 -12.16 9.71 -2.58
C TRP A 263 -12.21 10.11 -1.09
N VAL A 264 -13.12 11.03 -0.73
CA VAL A 264 -13.37 11.39 0.67
C VAL A 264 -13.87 10.17 1.47
N SER A 265 -14.84 9.40 0.98
CA SER A 265 -15.33 8.21 1.71
C SER A 265 -14.23 7.15 1.92
N ARG A 266 -13.31 7.02 0.95
CA ARG A 266 -12.13 6.15 1.03
C ARG A 266 -11.05 6.62 2.02
N GLY A 267 -11.12 7.84 2.55
CA GLY A 267 -10.20 8.35 3.58
C GLY A 267 -9.65 9.76 3.37
N GLY A 268 -9.92 10.37 2.22
CA GLY A 268 -9.46 11.73 1.89
C GLY A 268 -10.06 12.82 2.79
N VAL A 269 -9.37 13.96 2.86
CA VAL A 269 -9.83 15.16 3.56
C VAL A 269 -10.16 16.24 2.54
N LEU A 270 -11.43 16.58 2.39
CA LEU A 270 -11.84 17.74 1.58
C LEU A 270 -11.88 18.97 2.47
N LEU A 271 -11.12 20.00 2.13
CA LEU A 271 -11.08 21.28 2.84
C LEU A 271 -11.63 22.38 1.93
N LEU A 272 -12.67 23.08 2.39
CA LEU A 272 -13.37 24.11 1.65
C LEU A 272 -13.15 25.47 2.31
N GLY A 273 -12.74 26.47 1.53
CA GLY A 273 -12.74 27.88 1.95
C GLY A 273 -13.98 28.57 1.40
N THR A 274 -14.79 29.19 2.26
CA THR A 274 -15.98 29.94 1.83
C THR A 274 -15.67 31.41 1.61
N GLY A 275 -15.32 32.15 2.65
CA GLY A 275 -15.01 33.57 2.53
C GLY A 275 -16.14 34.37 1.84
N ALA A 276 -15.77 35.20 0.86
CA ALA A 276 -16.72 36.00 0.10
C ALA A 276 -17.41 35.28 -1.08
N GLY A 277 -16.88 34.14 -1.56
CA GLY A 277 -17.31 33.54 -2.83
C GLY A 277 -17.33 32.01 -2.93
N GLY A 278 -17.00 31.30 -1.85
CA GLY A 278 -16.93 29.84 -1.81
C GLY A 278 -18.20 29.15 -1.28
N GLU A 279 -19.31 29.88 -1.16
CA GLU A 279 -20.60 29.31 -0.73
C GLU A 279 -21.07 28.18 -1.66
N GLU A 280 -20.91 28.34 -2.98
CA GLU A 280 -21.34 27.35 -3.97
C GLU A 280 -20.64 25.99 -3.77
N ALA A 281 -19.34 26.00 -3.42
CA ALA A 281 -18.59 24.78 -3.15
C ALA A 281 -19.04 24.11 -1.84
N ALA A 282 -19.31 24.90 -0.80
CA ALA A 282 -19.85 24.39 0.45
C ALA A 282 -21.25 23.77 0.26
N GLU A 283 -22.14 24.42 -0.47
CA GLU A 283 -23.47 23.86 -0.80
C GLU A 283 -23.34 22.57 -1.58
N MET A 284 -22.47 22.51 -2.59
CA MET A 284 -22.31 21.34 -3.44
C MET A 284 -21.85 20.09 -2.67
N PHE A 285 -20.87 20.22 -1.77
CA PHE A 285 -20.32 19.06 -1.06
C PHE A 285 -21.02 18.78 0.28
N LEU A 286 -21.67 19.77 0.90
CA LEU A 286 -22.28 19.64 2.23
C LEU A 286 -23.81 19.71 2.22
N ALA A 287 -24.49 19.77 1.07
CA ALA A 287 -25.95 19.91 0.95
C ALA A 287 -26.75 19.09 1.98
N ASP A 288 -26.46 17.79 2.11
CA ASP A 288 -27.18 16.88 3.01
C ASP A 288 -26.90 17.14 4.50
N ASN A 289 -25.77 17.77 4.80
CA ASN A 289 -25.29 18.04 6.15
C ASN A 289 -25.57 19.49 6.60
N LEU A 290 -25.98 20.41 5.73
CA LEU A 290 -26.26 21.79 6.13
C LEU A 290 -27.43 21.88 7.11
N ALA A 291 -27.22 22.56 8.24
CA ALA A 291 -28.26 22.77 9.24
C ALA A 291 -29.26 23.85 8.81
N GLU A 292 -28.74 24.92 8.19
CA GLU A 292 -29.44 26.10 7.70
C GLU A 292 -28.86 26.48 6.33
N PRO A 293 -29.60 27.23 5.48
CA PRO A 293 -29.04 27.84 4.28
C PRO A 293 -27.83 28.72 4.62
N LEU A 294 -26.87 28.81 3.69
CA LEU A 294 -25.69 29.64 3.90
C LEU A 294 -26.09 31.13 3.97
N PRO A 295 -25.60 31.88 4.97
CA PRO A 295 -25.83 33.31 5.04
C PRO A 295 -24.90 34.06 4.08
N ASP A 296 -25.29 35.28 3.70
CA ASP A 296 -24.38 36.19 2.99
C ASP A 296 -23.08 36.40 3.78
N SER A 297 -21.97 36.56 3.04
CA SER A 297 -20.67 36.86 3.63
C SER A 297 -20.68 38.19 4.38
N GLN A 298 -20.01 38.23 5.53
CA GLN A 298 -19.85 39.46 6.32
C GLN A 298 -18.42 39.58 6.85
N GLU A 299 -17.92 40.81 6.81
CA GLU A 299 -16.65 41.16 7.43
C GLU A 299 -16.72 40.95 8.95
N ARG A 300 -15.82 40.13 9.48
CA ARG A 300 -15.72 39.83 10.91
C ARG A 300 -14.26 39.78 11.34
N THR A 301 -14.01 40.19 12.58
CA THR A 301 -12.72 39.95 13.23
C THR A 301 -12.66 38.49 13.69
N VAL A 302 -11.68 37.75 13.17
CA VAL A 302 -11.40 36.35 13.49
C VAL A 302 -10.12 36.28 14.30
N ASN A 303 -10.21 35.76 15.52
CA ASN A 303 -9.06 35.39 16.32
C ASN A 303 -8.52 34.06 15.81
N MET A 304 -7.29 34.08 15.30
CA MET A 304 -6.60 32.94 14.71
C MET A 304 -5.92 32.07 15.77
N GLY A 305 -5.80 32.56 17.01
CA GLY A 305 -5.25 31.85 18.14
C GLY A 305 -4.44 32.76 19.05
N ASP A 306 -4.90 32.96 20.27
CA ASP A 306 -4.17 33.71 21.30
C ASP A 306 -2.75 33.16 21.54
N GLU A 307 -2.55 31.86 21.34
CA GLU A 307 -1.24 31.21 21.46
C GLU A 307 -0.24 31.60 20.37
N LEU A 308 -0.71 32.19 19.26
CA LEU A 308 0.12 32.65 18.16
C LEU A 308 0.59 34.11 18.36
N ALA A 309 -0.09 34.88 19.24
CA ALA A 309 0.22 36.28 19.45
C ALA A 309 1.64 36.49 20.02
N ILE A 310 2.46 37.28 19.32
CA ILE A 310 3.83 37.60 19.74
C ILE A 310 3.86 38.97 20.42
N TYR A 311 3.18 39.96 19.84
CA TYR A 311 3.21 41.36 20.29
C TYR A 311 1.94 41.82 21.03
N GLY A 312 0.92 40.95 21.14
CA GLY A 312 -0.33 41.18 21.87
C GLY A 312 -1.53 40.53 21.18
N PRO A 313 -2.73 40.50 21.81
CA PRO A 313 -3.88 39.76 21.26
C PRO A 313 -4.28 40.17 19.83
N SER A 314 -4.18 41.46 19.51
CA SER A 314 -4.50 41.99 18.17
C SER A 314 -3.56 41.52 17.06
N ASP A 315 -2.38 40.97 17.42
CA ASP A 315 -1.41 40.36 16.49
C ASP A 315 -1.95 39.05 15.90
N ALA A 316 -2.85 38.38 16.63
CA ALA A 316 -3.49 37.13 16.21
C ALA A 316 -4.93 37.32 15.69
N GLU A 317 -5.37 38.56 15.49
CA GLU A 317 -6.71 38.89 15.00
C GLU A 317 -6.65 39.39 13.55
N LEU A 318 -7.48 38.83 12.67
CA LEU A 318 -7.63 39.28 11.29
C LEU A 318 -9.05 39.74 11.01
N VAL A 319 -9.19 40.79 10.22
CA VAL A 319 -10.47 41.19 9.64
C VAL A 319 -10.63 40.45 8.32
N LEU A 320 -11.62 39.56 8.24
CA LEU A 320 -11.85 38.67 7.09
C LEU A 320 -13.32 38.73 6.67
N ASP A 321 -13.59 38.59 5.38
CA ASP A 321 -14.92 38.26 4.89
C ASP A 321 -15.24 36.81 5.23
N THR A 322 -16.33 36.60 5.96
CA THR A 322 -16.66 35.29 6.52
C THR A 322 -18.09 34.83 6.22
N THR A 323 -18.21 33.58 5.79
CA THR A 323 -19.48 32.88 5.60
C THR A 323 -19.57 31.73 6.59
N LEU A 324 -20.48 31.85 7.58
CA LEU A 324 -20.60 30.89 8.67
C LEU A 324 -21.39 29.66 8.23
N VAL A 325 -20.71 28.52 8.16
CA VAL A 325 -21.33 27.25 7.77
C VAL A 325 -21.71 26.46 9.01
N LYS A 326 -23.01 26.22 9.20
CA LYS A 326 -23.52 25.35 10.26
C LYS A 326 -23.81 23.97 9.69
N ILE A 327 -23.09 22.96 10.18
CA ILE A 327 -23.23 21.57 9.75
C ILE A 327 -23.93 20.76 10.85
N ARG A 328 -24.94 19.97 10.47
CA ARG A 328 -25.58 18.95 11.32
C ARG A 328 -24.57 17.88 11.67
N ASP A 329 -24.47 17.54 12.95
CA ASP A 329 -23.48 16.60 13.48
C ASP A 329 -22.01 16.98 13.15
N GLY A 330 -21.77 18.25 12.79
CA GLY A 330 -20.44 18.79 12.56
C GLY A 330 -19.72 19.10 13.87
N GLN A 331 -18.43 18.80 13.92
CA GLN A 331 -17.54 19.17 15.01
C GLN A 331 -16.86 20.50 14.69
N VAL A 332 -17.02 21.50 15.56
CA VAL A 332 -16.26 22.74 15.48
C VAL A 332 -14.81 22.45 15.90
N VAL A 333 -13.90 22.58 14.95
CA VAL A 333 -12.46 22.32 15.13
C VAL A 333 -11.75 23.57 15.63
N LEU A 334 -12.05 24.73 15.02
CA LEU A 334 -11.51 26.03 15.41
C LEU A 334 -12.67 27.00 15.64
N SER A 335 -12.55 27.83 16.68
CA SER A 335 -13.57 28.83 17.03
C SER A 335 -12.95 30.16 17.44
N SER A 336 -13.61 31.26 17.09
CA SER A 336 -13.25 32.62 17.50
C SER A 336 -14.42 33.24 18.25
N GLY A 337 -14.30 33.46 19.56
CA GLY A 337 -15.37 34.10 20.36
C GLY A 337 -16.73 33.37 20.29
N GLY A 338 -16.73 32.04 20.12
CA GLY A 338 -17.94 31.21 19.96
C GLY A 338 -18.45 31.10 18.51
N MET A 339 -17.86 31.82 17.56
CA MET A 339 -18.08 31.64 16.12
C MET A 339 -17.33 30.39 15.63
N PRO A 340 -17.97 29.48 14.87
CA PRO A 340 -17.27 28.37 14.23
C PRO A 340 -16.44 28.87 13.06
N VAL A 341 -15.11 28.80 13.18
CA VAL A 341 -14.16 29.23 12.14
C VAL A 341 -13.83 28.08 11.20
N LEU A 342 -13.66 26.87 11.74
CA LEU A 342 -13.47 25.64 10.98
C LEU A 342 -14.39 24.57 11.55
N THR A 343 -15.24 23.99 10.72
CA THR A 343 -16.13 22.89 11.11
C THR A 343 -15.85 21.69 10.24
N ALA A 344 -15.73 20.50 10.84
CA ALA A 344 -15.51 19.25 10.13
C ALA A 344 -16.65 18.27 10.38
N VAL A 345 -17.00 17.50 9.35
CA VAL A 345 -17.95 16.38 9.43
C VAL A 345 -17.31 15.14 8.84
N ASN A 346 -17.39 14.03 9.56
CA ASN A 346 -16.84 12.76 9.10
C ASN A 346 -17.69 12.18 7.97
N ARG A 347 -17.03 11.63 6.95
CA ARG A 347 -17.65 10.87 5.86
C ARG A 347 -16.92 9.54 5.72
N GLU A 348 -17.51 8.51 6.30
CA GLU A 348 -16.90 7.18 6.42
C GLU A 348 -15.49 7.24 7.02
N LYS A 349 -14.45 6.93 6.22
CA LYS A 349 -13.04 6.94 6.67
C LYS A 349 -12.39 8.33 6.52
N GLY A 350 -13.00 9.23 5.76
CA GLY A 350 -12.50 10.59 5.55
C GLY A 350 -13.36 11.65 6.23
N MET A 351 -13.22 12.88 5.78
CA MET A 351 -13.98 14.01 6.31
C MET A 351 -14.07 15.16 5.31
N VAL A 352 -15.11 15.98 5.47
CA VAL A 352 -15.24 17.27 4.80
C VAL A 352 -15.16 18.35 5.87
N ALA A 353 -14.26 19.30 5.68
CA ALA A 353 -14.07 20.44 6.55
C ALA A 353 -14.29 21.75 5.79
N VAL A 354 -14.91 22.71 6.46
CA VAL A 354 -15.22 24.01 5.87
C VAL A 354 -14.74 25.13 6.79
N ALA A 355 -13.93 26.00 6.23
CA ALA A 355 -13.47 27.23 6.87
C ALA A 355 -14.42 28.37 6.53
N ALA A 356 -14.65 29.25 7.50
CA ALA A 356 -15.52 30.41 7.31
C ALA A 356 -14.91 31.50 6.41
N TYR A 357 -13.59 31.49 6.22
CA TYR A 357 -12.83 32.44 5.40
C TYR A 357 -12.32 31.79 4.10
N ASP A 358 -11.84 32.60 3.16
CA ASP A 358 -11.06 32.12 2.03
C ASP A 358 -9.60 31.93 2.46
N PHE A 359 -8.99 30.81 2.08
CA PHE A 359 -7.57 30.57 2.39
C PHE A 359 -6.64 31.54 1.66
N THR A 360 -7.09 32.21 0.58
CA THR A 360 -6.30 33.26 -0.06
C THR A 360 -6.10 34.48 0.83
N ASP A 361 -7.04 34.75 1.74
CA ASP A 361 -7.06 35.99 2.52
C ASP A 361 -6.18 35.93 3.77
N ILE A 362 -5.75 34.73 4.17
CA ILE A 362 -4.93 34.52 5.39
C ILE A 362 -3.43 34.34 5.08
N GLY A 363 -3.03 34.47 3.81
CA GLY A 363 -1.67 34.15 3.37
C GLY A 363 -0.59 34.99 4.04
N GLU A 364 -0.81 36.31 4.18
CA GLU A 364 0.13 37.22 4.85
C GLU A 364 0.32 36.83 6.33
N PHE A 365 -0.77 36.58 7.05
CA PHE A 365 -0.70 36.16 8.45
C PHE A 365 0.07 34.84 8.64
N CYS A 366 -0.12 33.88 7.74
CA CYS A 366 0.53 32.57 7.82
C CYS A 366 2.03 32.62 7.50
N GLN A 367 2.55 33.70 6.91
CA GLN A 367 4.00 33.88 6.72
C GLN A 367 4.69 34.23 8.05
N ASP A 368 4.02 35.02 8.89
CA ASP A 368 4.56 35.48 10.17
C ASP A 368 4.22 34.53 11.34
N HIS A 369 3.14 33.75 11.21
CA HIS A 369 2.63 32.90 12.29
C HIS A 369 2.49 31.43 11.86
N PRO A 370 2.77 30.46 12.75
CA PRO A 370 2.66 29.03 12.46
C PRO A 370 1.20 28.52 12.45
N TYR A 371 0.29 29.28 11.85
CA TYR A 371 -1.13 28.95 11.81
C TYR A 371 -1.43 27.68 10.99
N VAL A 372 -0.66 27.41 9.95
CA VAL A 372 -0.81 26.19 9.13
C VAL A 372 -0.56 24.92 9.95
N ASP A 373 0.42 24.94 10.86
CA ASP A 373 0.66 23.84 11.81
C ASP A 373 -0.55 23.65 12.72
N LYS A 374 -1.04 24.74 13.33
CA LYS A 374 -2.24 24.70 14.19
C LYS A 374 -3.46 24.17 13.44
N LEU A 375 -3.68 24.64 12.22
CA LEU A 375 -4.80 24.26 11.37
C LEU A 375 -4.82 22.75 11.12
N PHE A 376 -3.74 22.20 10.56
CA PHE A 376 -3.70 20.77 10.22
C PHE A 376 -3.56 19.88 11.45
N THR A 377 -2.86 20.32 12.50
CA THR A 377 -2.80 19.59 13.78
C THR A 377 -4.18 19.45 14.40
N SER A 378 -4.97 20.52 14.39
CA SER A 378 -6.34 20.51 14.94
C SER A 378 -7.32 19.74 14.05
N LEU A 379 -7.20 19.87 12.73
CA LEU A 379 -8.09 19.22 11.75
C LEU A 379 -7.86 17.71 11.66
N LEU A 380 -6.61 17.26 11.53
CA LEU A 380 -6.28 15.85 11.33
C LEU A 380 -6.27 15.08 12.66
N GLY A 381 -5.87 15.75 13.75
CA GLY A 381 -5.65 15.12 15.05
C GLY A 381 -4.40 14.24 15.09
N GLU A 382 -3.93 13.94 16.31
CA GLU A 382 -2.65 13.24 16.52
C GLU A 382 -2.64 11.82 15.94
N ASP A 383 -3.76 11.10 16.01
CA ASP A 383 -3.83 9.70 15.55
C ASP A 383 -3.67 9.58 14.03
N ARG A 384 -4.33 10.45 13.25
CA ARG A 384 -4.20 10.47 11.78
C ARG A 384 -2.81 10.93 11.36
N ILE A 385 -2.26 11.96 12.02
CA ILE A 385 -0.90 12.44 11.75
C ILE A 385 0.13 11.33 12.01
N ARG A 386 0.01 10.63 13.14
CA ARG A 386 0.86 9.49 13.46
C ARG A 386 0.73 8.38 12.43
N GLN A 387 -0.49 8.03 12.00
CA GLN A 387 -0.71 6.99 10.98
C GLN A 387 -0.06 7.35 9.64
N LEU A 388 -0.19 8.61 9.19
CA LEU A 388 0.45 9.11 7.97
C LEU A 388 1.98 9.05 8.07
N ALA A 389 2.55 9.34 9.24
CA ALA A 389 3.99 9.28 9.49
C ALA A 389 4.52 7.84 9.60
N GLU A 390 3.85 6.99 10.37
CA GLU A 390 4.21 5.58 10.61
C GLU A 390 4.27 4.78 9.31
N TYR A 391 3.44 5.12 8.33
CA TYR A 391 3.41 4.43 7.04
C TYR A 391 4.78 4.41 6.34
N LEU A 392 5.53 5.52 6.41
CA LEU A 392 6.89 5.61 5.87
C LEU A 392 7.93 4.89 6.74
N TYR A 393 7.79 4.97 8.06
CA TYR A 393 8.79 4.46 9.01
C TYR A 393 8.73 2.94 9.21
N ASP A 394 7.54 2.36 9.34
CA ASP A 394 7.35 0.91 9.56
C ASP A 394 7.30 0.11 8.25
N GLY A 395 7.35 0.78 7.09
CA GLY A 395 7.39 0.11 5.80
C GLY A 395 6.14 -0.74 5.52
N GLY A 396 4.98 -0.23 5.93
CA GLY A 396 3.67 -0.87 5.73
C GLY A 396 3.41 -2.11 6.59
N ASN A 397 4.29 -2.42 7.55
CA ASN A 397 4.19 -3.65 8.33
C ASN A 397 2.98 -3.67 9.27
N SER A 398 2.60 -2.56 9.91
CA SER A 398 1.39 -2.44 10.74
C SER A 398 0.12 -2.82 9.97
N ASN A 399 -0.14 -2.15 8.85
CA ASN A 399 -1.30 -2.43 7.98
C ASN A 399 -1.28 -3.87 7.46
N TYR A 400 -0.12 -4.37 7.03
CA TYR A 400 0.04 -5.76 6.61
C TYR A 400 -0.35 -6.74 7.72
N LEU A 401 0.10 -6.52 8.96
CA LEU A 401 -0.20 -7.39 10.10
C LEU A 401 -1.67 -7.31 10.52
N GLU A 402 -2.29 -6.12 10.48
CA GLU A 402 -3.72 -5.94 10.74
C GLU A 402 -4.56 -6.75 9.75
N VAL A 403 -4.32 -6.57 8.45
CA VAL A 403 -5.03 -7.30 7.40
C VAL A 403 -4.73 -8.80 7.48
N GLN A 404 -3.48 -9.18 7.73
CA GLN A 404 -3.10 -10.58 7.90
C GLN A 404 -3.84 -11.23 9.08
N SER A 405 -4.04 -10.51 10.18
CA SER A 405 -4.79 -11.00 11.35
C SER A 405 -6.27 -11.20 11.03
N LEU A 406 -6.89 -10.28 10.27
CA LEU A 406 -8.27 -10.40 9.80
C LEU A 406 -8.44 -11.62 8.93
N ILE A 407 -7.59 -11.81 7.91
CA ILE A 407 -7.72 -12.93 6.97
C ILE A 407 -7.38 -14.29 7.63
N ASN A 408 -6.40 -14.33 8.54
CA ASN A 408 -6.00 -15.57 9.20
C ASN A 408 -6.99 -16.04 10.28
N SER A 409 -7.89 -15.17 10.73
CA SER A 409 -8.93 -15.53 11.70
C SER A 409 -10.04 -16.42 11.09
N GLY A 410 -10.14 -16.49 9.76
CA GLY A 410 -11.31 -17.00 9.03
C GLY A 410 -11.36 -18.51 8.72
N SER A 411 -10.44 -19.34 9.19
CA SER A 411 -10.42 -20.76 8.80
C SER A 411 -10.16 -21.71 9.97
N VAL A 412 -11.14 -21.83 10.86
CA VAL A 412 -11.14 -22.76 12.01
C VAL A 412 -11.72 -24.15 11.64
N GLU A 413 -12.44 -24.26 10.53
CA GLU A 413 -13.19 -25.49 10.17
C GLU A 413 -12.33 -26.67 9.73
N ASN A 414 -11.09 -26.45 9.29
CA ASN A 414 -10.18 -27.52 8.83
C ASN A 414 -9.04 -27.83 9.79
N LEU A 415 -9.16 -27.49 11.08
CA LEU A 415 -8.14 -27.85 12.05
C LEU A 415 -8.14 -29.38 12.25
N PRO A 416 -6.99 -30.07 12.06
CA PRO A 416 -6.91 -31.50 12.34
C PRO A 416 -7.36 -31.75 13.78
N ALA A 417 -8.23 -32.74 13.99
CA ALA A 417 -8.69 -33.10 15.31
C ALA A 417 -7.51 -33.60 16.16
N VAL A 418 -6.84 -32.68 16.85
CA VAL A 418 -5.59 -32.91 17.58
C VAL A 418 -5.76 -34.07 18.58
N SER A 419 -6.95 -34.19 19.16
CA SER A 419 -7.33 -35.30 20.05
C SER A 419 -7.20 -36.68 19.41
N LEU A 420 -7.59 -36.86 18.14
CA LEU A 420 -7.49 -38.13 17.42
C LEU A 420 -6.03 -38.52 17.17
N TYR A 421 -5.18 -37.56 16.78
CA TYR A 421 -3.74 -37.80 16.62
C TYR A 421 -3.07 -38.17 17.94
N VAL A 422 -3.43 -37.49 19.05
CA VAL A 422 -2.94 -37.82 20.39
C VAL A 422 -3.34 -39.25 20.78
N ILE A 423 -4.57 -39.68 20.50
CA ILE A 423 -5.05 -41.04 20.77
C ILE A 423 -4.25 -42.07 19.97
N VAL A 424 -4.02 -41.83 18.68
CA VAL A 424 -3.24 -42.73 17.81
C VAL A 424 -1.79 -42.85 18.29
N ILE A 425 -1.15 -41.74 18.64
CA ILE A 425 0.23 -41.72 19.15
C ILE A 425 0.32 -42.42 20.51
N ALA A 426 -0.60 -42.14 21.43
CA ALA A 426 -0.66 -42.81 22.73
C ALA A 426 -0.89 -44.32 22.57
N GLY A 427 -1.81 -44.71 21.67
CA GLY A 427 -2.07 -46.10 21.31
C GLY A 427 -0.83 -46.78 20.73
N TYR A 428 -0.08 -46.11 19.86
CA TYR A 428 1.18 -46.62 19.33
C TYR A 428 2.22 -46.84 20.43
N ILE A 429 2.41 -45.90 21.36
CA ILE A 429 3.37 -46.04 22.47
C ILE A 429 3.02 -47.24 23.36
N LEU A 430 1.73 -47.40 23.68
CA LEU A 430 1.23 -48.54 24.47
C LEU A 430 1.39 -49.87 23.74
N LEU A 431 1.15 -49.91 22.43
CA LEU A 431 1.31 -51.12 21.62
C LEU A 431 2.78 -51.45 21.36
N ALA A 432 3.62 -50.47 21.06
CA ALA A 432 5.04 -50.62 20.75
C ALA A 432 5.86 -51.03 21.98
N GLY A 433 5.53 -50.50 23.16
CA GLY A 433 6.19 -50.84 24.42
C GLY A 433 5.56 -52.08 25.07
N PRO A 434 4.64 -51.90 26.03
CA PRO A 434 4.10 -53.02 26.81
C PRO A 434 3.32 -54.03 25.95
N GLY A 435 2.52 -53.60 24.99
CA GLY A 435 1.69 -54.50 24.17
C GLY A 435 2.50 -55.55 23.42
N LEU A 436 3.48 -55.13 22.62
CA LEU A 436 4.38 -56.00 21.86
C LEU A 436 5.28 -56.83 22.77
N TYR A 437 5.77 -56.25 23.87
CA TYR A 437 6.59 -56.97 24.84
C TYR A 437 5.83 -58.15 25.46
N PHE A 438 4.63 -57.90 26.00
CA PHE A 438 3.82 -58.96 26.62
C PHE A 438 3.33 -59.99 25.59
N PHE A 439 2.91 -59.55 24.41
CA PHE A 439 2.42 -60.44 23.34
C PHE A 439 3.51 -61.40 22.84
N LEU A 440 4.72 -60.89 22.55
CA LEU A 440 5.84 -61.70 22.07
C LEU A 440 6.46 -62.56 23.18
N LYS A 441 6.46 -62.08 24.43
CA LYS A 441 6.90 -62.86 25.60
C LYS A 441 5.98 -64.06 25.85
N HIS A 442 4.67 -63.90 25.72
CA HIS A 442 3.72 -65.00 25.92
C HIS A 442 3.85 -66.10 24.85
N ARG A 443 4.29 -65.76 23.64
CA ARG A 443 4.56 -66.72 22.55
C ARG A 443 6.03 -67.17 22.44
N GLN A 444 6.89 -66.81 23.39
CA GLN A 444 8.34 -67.08 23.37
C GLN A 444 9.06 -66.62 22.08
N ALA A 445 8.49 -65.65 21.36
CA ALA A 445 8.95 -65.21 20.03
C ALA A 445 9.76 -63.90 20.10
N GLY A 446 10.46 -63.65 21.20
CA GLY A 446 11.16 -62.40 21.49
C GLY A 446 12.21 -61.99 20.44
N ARG A 447 12.75 -62.94 19.66
CA ARG A 447 13.69 -62.68 18.56
C ARG A 447 13.10 -61.80 17.45
N PHE A 448 11.77 -61.75 17.31
CA PHE A 448 11.08 -60.96 16.27
C PHE A 448 10.69 -59.55 16.72
N TYR A 449 10.94 -59.17 17.98
CA TYR A 449 10.53 -57.88 18.55
C TYR A 449 10.91 -56.68 17.66
N GLY A 450 12.16 -56.63 17.19
CA GLY A 450 12.61 -55.55 16.31
C GLY A 450 11.83 -55.48 14.99
N ARG A 451 11.55 -56.63 14.35
CA ARG A 451 10.76 -56.68 13.10
C ARG A 451 9.31 -56.26 13.34
N SER A 452 8.72 -56.68 14.46
CA SER A 452 7.34 -56.34 14.78
C SER A 452 7.15 -54.86 15.11
N VAL A 453 8.11 -54.22 15.78
CA VAL A 453 8.10 -52.77 16.02
C VAL A 453 8.19 -52.00 14.70
N VAL A 454 9.04 -52.44 13.75
CA VAL A 454 9.14 -51.81 12.42
C VAL A 454 7.82 -51.91 11.66
N ILE A 455 7.17 -53.08 11.64
CA ILE A 455 5.87 -53.25 10.97
C ILE A 455 4.82 -52.36 11.63
N LEU A 456 4.76 -52.32 12.97
CA LEU A 456 3.81 -51.47 13.69
C LEU A 456 4.06 -49.98 13.40
N SER A 457 5.32 -49.56 13.30
CA SER A 457 5.70 -48.18 12.97
C SER A 457 5.23 -47.79 11.58
N VAL A 458 5.42 -48.67 10.58
CA VAL A 458 4.95 -48.46 9.20
C VAL A 458 3.43 -48.39 9.14
N CYS A 459 2.72 -49.30 9.82
CA CYS A 459 1.26 -49.28 9.88
C CYS A 459 0.73 -48.00 10.54
N CYS A 460 1.33 -47.58 11.66
CA CYS A 460 0.94 -46.36 12.35
C CYS A 460 1.24 -45.12 11.49
N GLY A 461 2.38 -45.09 10.80
CA GLY A 461 2.73 -44.03 9.85
C GLY A 461 1.74 -43.94 8.70
N MET A 462 1.32 -45.09 8.14
CA MET A 462 0.30 -45.15 7.10
C MET A 462 -1.06 -44.66 7.61
N LEU A 463 -1.44 -45.00 8.84
CA LEU A 463 -2.69 -44.55 9.46
C LEU A 463 -2.68 -43.03 9.67
N VAL A 464 -1.58 -42.46 10.18
CA VAL A 464 -1.41 -41.00 10.32
C VAL A 464 -1.44 -40.31 8.95
N TYR A 465 -0.82 -40.89 7.93
CA TYR A 465 -0.86 -40.37 6.56
C TYR A 465 -2.29 -40.33 5.99
N LEU A 466 -3.07 -41.40 6.19
CA LEU A 466 -4.47 -41.46 5.76
C LEU A 466 -5.37 -40.50 6.55
N MET A 467 -5.11 -40.30 7.85
CA MET A 467 -5.82 -39.28 8.63
C MET A 467 -5.45 -37.86 8.20
N GLY A 468 -4.22 -37.65 7.73
CA GLY A 468 -3.73 -36.35 7.27
C GLY A 468 -4.22 -35.97 5.88
N SER A 469 -4.66 -36.92 5.05
CA SER A 469 -5.04 -36.63 3.67
C SER A 469 -6.32 -35.80 3.56
N GLU A 470 -7.28 -35.93 4.48
CA GLU A 470 -8.50 -35.12 4.47
C GLU A 470 -8.25 -33.66 4.85
N THR A 471 -7.18 -33.39 5.62
CA THR A 471 -6.81 -32.04 6.07
C THR A 471 -5.77 -31.38 5.17
N ARG A 472 -5.32 -32.05 4.10
CA ARG A 472 -4.27 -31.56 3.22
C ARG A 472 -4.88 -30.65 2.15
N PHE A 473 -4.36 -29.43 2.03
CA PHE A 473 -4.66 -28.57 0.89
C PHE A 473 -3.87 -29.07 -0.33
N ASP A 474 -4.58 -29.62 -1.30
CA ASP A 474 -3.98 -30.13 -2.55
C ASP A 474 -4.05 -29.13 -3.70
N ASP A 475 -4.89 -28.10 -3.58
CA ASP A 475 -5.04 -27.03 -4.57
C ASP A 475 -4.96 -25.64 -3.92
N THR A 476 -4.85 -24.62 -4.76
CA THR A 476 -4.83 -23.21 -4.38
C THR A 476 -6.12 -22.85 -3.66
N PHE A 477 -6.00 -22.25 -2.48
CA PHE A 477 -7.15 -21.80 -1.69
C PHE A 477 -7.09 -20.31 -1.43
N PHE A 478 -8.27 -19.74 -1.22
CA PHE A 478 -8.48 -18.31 -1.06
C PHE A 478 -9.14 -18.07 0.30
N ASN A 479 -8.52 -17.24 1.13
CA ASN A 479 -9.16 -16.69 2.31
C ASN A 479 -9.50 -15.24 2.00
N TYR A 480 -10.73 -14.82 2.26
CA TYR A 480 -11.15 -13.45 2.06
C TYR A 480 -11.92 -12.92 3.27
N ALA A 481 -11.86 -11.60 3.46
CA ALA A 481 -12.65 -10.87 4.43
C ALA A 481 -13.19 -9.61 3.75
N SER A 482 -14.51 -9.43 3.74
CA SER A 482 -15.17 -8.24 3.20
C SER A 482 -15.71 -7.37 4.33
N ILE A 483 -15.36 -6.09 4.29
CA ILE A 483 -15.89 -5.05 5.18
C ILE A 483 -16.79 -4.15 4.33
N ARG A 484 -18.05 -4.01 4.72
CA ARG A 484 -19.03 -3.15 4.05
C ARG A 484 -19.47 -2.05 5.00
N ASP A 485 -19.18 -0.82 4.63
CA ASP A 485 -19.64 0.37 5.33
C ASP A 485 -20.89 0.91 4.60
N TYR A 486 -21.96 1.14 5.36
CA TYR A 486 -23.23 1.67 4.84
C TYR A 486 -23.40 3.11 5.34
N SER A 487 -23.25 4.09 4.45
CA SER A 487 -23.43 5.51 4.79
C SER A 487 -24.24 6.25 3.73
N GLY A 488 -25.35 6.87 4.12
CA GLY A 488 -26.07 7.85 3.29
C GLY A 488 -26.61 7.38 1.92
N GLY A 489 -26.69 6.07 1.66
CA GLY A 489 -27.13 5.51 0.38
C GLY A 489 -25.99 4.97 -0.50
N THR A 490 -24.74 5.20 -0.12
CA THR A 490 -23.55 4.62 -0.76
C THR A 490 -23.07 3.42 0.05
N VAL A 491 -22.61 2.37 -0.63
CA VAL A 491 -22.02 1.17 -0.02
C VAL A 491 -20.57 1.10 -0.46
N VAL A 492 -19.64 1.29 0.47
CA VAL A 492 -18.21 1.08 0.21
C VAL A 492 -17.84 -0.33 0.71
N GLU A 493 -17.47 -1.20 -0.22
CA GLU A 493 -16.99 -2.55 0.08
C GLU A 493 -15.47 -2.64 -0.06
N SER A 494 -14.80 -3.04 1.01
CA SER A 494 -13.36 -3.36 1.01
C SER A 494 -13.19 -4.86 1.20
N THR A 495 -12.77 -5.57 0.15
CA THR A 495 -12.50 -7.02 0.21
C THR A 495 -11.00 -7.28 0.24
N TYR A 496 -10.54 -7.93 1.30
CA TYR A 496 -9.17 -8.40 1.46
C TYR A 496 -9.07 -9.86 1.03
N LEU A 497 -8.08 -10.19 0.21
CA LEU A 497 -7.89 -11.51 -0.36
C LEU A 497 -6.47 -12.03 -0.07
N ASN A 498 -6.36 -13.27 0.39
CA ASN A 498 -5.10 -14.00 0.51
C ASN A 498 -5.19 -15.30 -0.28
N ILE A 499 -4.28 -15.46 -1.23
CA ILE A 499 -4.22 -16.61 -2.12
C ILE A 499 -2.99 -17.43 -1.77
N ARG A 500 -3.19 -18.71 -1.44
CA ARG A 500 -2.09 -19.61 -1.06
C ARG A 500 -2.08 -20.83 -1.93
N ALA A 501 -0.89 -21.14 -2.44
CA ALA A 501 -0.63 -22.36 -3.19
C ALA A 501 0.21 -23.32 -2.32
N PRO A 502 -0.25 -24.55 -2.07
CA PRO A 502 0.50 -25.55 -1.30
C PRO A 502 1.77 -26.02 -2.01
N TYR A 503 1.90 -25.74 -3.32
CA TYR A 503 3.06 -26.09 -4.14
C TYR A 503 3.53 -24.86 -4.92
N ASN A 504 4.81 -24.82 -5.28
CA ASN A 504 5.36 -23.79 -6.17
C ASN A 504 4.91 -24.04 -7.63
N ARG A 505 3.61 -23.87 -7.89
CA ARG A 505 2.99 -23.92 -9.20
C ARG A 505 2.36 -22.55 -9.50
N PRO A 506 2.42 -22.09 -10.76
CA PRO A 506 1.72 -20.87 -11.14
C PRO A 506 0.21 -21.07 -11.02
N TYR A 507 -0.49 -20.02 -10.63
CA TYR A 507 -1.94 -19.99 -10.56
C TYR A 507 -2.50 -18.68 -11.11
N SER A 508 -3.77 -18.69 -11.47
CA SER A 508 -4.50 -17.52 -11.94
C SER A 508 -5.86 -17.42 -11.27
N ALA A 509 -6.28 -16.20 -10.96
CA ALA A 509 -7.61 -15.89 -10.45
C ALA A 509 -8.27 -14.83 -11.36
N SER A 510 -9.58 -14.97 -11.58
CA SER A 510 -10.38 -13.94 -12.23
C SER A 510 -11.16 -13.19 -11.16
N ILE A 511 -11.04 -11.86 -11.19
CA ILE A 511 -11.67 -10.94 -10.27
C ILE A 511 -12.62 -10.08 -11.09
N ASP A 512 -13.75 -9.71 -10.50
CA ASP A 512 -14.73 -8.83 -11.14
C ASP A 512 -14.07 -7.48 -11.49
N PRO A 513 -14.22 -7.00 -12.75
CA PRO A 513 -13.56 -5.79 -13.21
C PRO A 513 -13.98 -4.52 -12.45
N THR A 514 -15.06 -4.55 -11.67
CA THR A 514 -15.45 -3.40 -10.83
C THR A 514 -14.55 -3.19 -9.61
N TYR A 515 -13.68 -4.15 -9.26
CA TYR A 515 -12.77 -4.01 -8.11
C TYR A 515 -11.38 -3.50 -8.55
N ASP A 516 -10.91 -2.48 -7.85
CA ASP A 516 -9.51 -2.04 -7.92
C ASP A 516 -8.60 -2.98 -7.13
N ILE A 517 -7.53 -3.51 -7.74
CA ILE A 517 -6.60 -4.43 -7.08
C ILE A 517 -5.39 -3.67 -6.54
N ARG A 518 -5.27 -3.64 -5.20
CA ARG A 518 -4.09 -3.10 -4.50
C ARG A 518 -3.33 -4.21 -3.78
N PRO A 519 -2.03 -4.42 -4.07
CA PRO A 519 -1.21 -5.30 -3.27
C PRO A 519 -0.96 -4.70 -1.89
N ILE A 520 -1.15 -5.51 -0.84
CA ILE A 520 -0.80 -5.14 0.54
C ILE A 520 0.53 -5.82 0.85
N THR A 521 1.61 -5.06 0.69
CA THR A 521 2.98 -5.52 0.88
C THR A 521 3.61 -4.85 2.10
N ARG A 522 4.65 -5.50 2.64
CA ARG A 522 5.51 -4.92 3.67
C ARG A 522 6.96 -5.06 3.26
N ILE A 523 7.81 -4.19 3.80
CA ILE A 523 9.26 -4.31 3.60
C ILE A 523 9.76 -5.57 4.31
N THR A 524 10.16 -6.60 3.55
CA THR A 524 10.58 -7.89 4.09
C THR A 524 12.07 -7.93 4.46
N SER A 525 12.88 -7.05 3.87
CA SER A 525 14.31 -6.93 4.18
C SER A 525 14.81 -5.51 3.92
N TYR A 526 15.82 -5.08 4.68
CA TYR A 526 16.51 -3.79 4.45
C TYR A 526 17.67 -3.92 3.45
N ASP A 527 17.68 -4.98 2.64
CA ASP A 527 18.73 -5.19 1.66
C ASP A 527 18.54 -4.27 0.45
N ARG A 528 19.07 -3.04 0.58
CA ARG A 528 19.09 -2.02 -0.47
C ARG A 528 19.75 -2.49 -1.78
N SER A 529 20.52 -3.59 -1.76
CA SER A 529 21.17 -4.10 -2.97
C SER A 529 20.19 -4.68 -4.00
N GLN A 530 18.98 -5.07 -3.58
CA GLN A 530 17.95 -5.57 -4.50
C GLN A 530 17.25 -4.45 -5.28
N LEU A 531 17.01 -3.29 -4.64
CA LEU A 531 16.49 -2.09 -5.33
C LEU A 531 17.42 -1.63 -6.46
N ALA A 532 18.74 -1.67 -6.21
CA ALA A 532 19.75 -1.27 -7.19
C ALA A 532 19.86 -2.18 -8.42
N ARG A 533 19.14 -3.32 -8.45
CA ARG A 533 19.16 -4.29 -9.54
C ARG A 533 17.93 -4.25 -10.43
N TYR A 534 16.91 -3.46 -10.09
CA TYR A 534 15.72 -3.34 -10.91
C TYR A 534 16.07 -2.59 -12.21
N PHE A 535 15.91 -3.24 -13.37
CA PHE A 535 16.13 -2.59 -14.68
C PHE A 535 14.92 -2.68 -15.61
N GLY A 536 13.86 -3.37 -15.19
CA GLY A 536 12.61 -3.52 -15.93
C GLY A 536 12.59 -4.75 -16.86
N GLU A 537 13.75 -5.32 -17.17
CA GLU A 537 13.91 -6.53 -17.99
C GLU A 537 13.48 -7.81 -17.27
N GLU A 538 13.36 -7.76 -15.95
CA GLU A 538 13.03 -8.92 -15.14
C GLU A 538 11.59 -9.40 -15.39
N ARG A 539 11.41 -10.71 -15.25
CA ARG A 539 10.10 -11.35 -15.38
C ARG A 539 9.22 -10.98 -14.18
N ALA A 540 7.98 -10.56 -14.47
CA ALA A 540 7.00 -10.27 -13.44
C ALA A 540 6.69 -11.52 -12.59
N ASN A 541 6.64 -11.32 -11.28
CA ASN A 541 6.14 -12.33 -10.35
C ASN A 541 4.61 -12.37 -10.37
N ILE A 542 3.99 -11.20 -10.45
CA ILE A 542 2.54 -11.02 -10.45
C ILE A 542 2.16 -10.18 -11.66
N THR A 543 1.21 -10.66 -12.44
CA THR A 543 0.65 -9.97 -13.59
C THR A 543 -0.85 -9.75 -13.34
N VAL A 544 -1.32 -8.53 -13.50
CA VAL A 544 -2.73 -8.15 -13.44
C VAL A 544 -3.13 -7.62 -14.82
N SER A 545 -3.98 -8.34 -15.54
CA SER A 545 -4.52 -7.91 -16.83
C SER A 545 -5.92 -7.34 -16.63
N TYR A 546 -6.12 -6.08 -17.03
CA TYR A 546 -7.43 -5.41 -17.01
C TYR A 546 -8.07 -5.57 -18.38
N ASP A 547 -8.63 -6.75 -18.65
CA ASP A 547 -9.35 -7.02 -19.90
C ASP A 547 -10.80 -6.51 -19.77
N GLU A 548 -11.49 -6.24 -20.89
CA GLU A 548 -12.86 -5.69 -20.88
C GLU A 548 -13.87 -6.55 -20.11
N ASP A 549 -13.70 -7.87 -20.15
CA ASP A 549 -14.63 -8.83 -19.54
C ASP A 549 -14.26 -9.24 -18.10
N ALA A 550 -12.97 -9.12 -17.73
CA ALA A 550 -12.48 -9.59 -16.44
C ALA A 550 -11.10 -9.04 -16.08
N THR A 551 -10.87 -8.80 -14.80
CA THR A 551 -9.52 -8.57 -14.27
C THR A 551 -8.87 -9.90 -13.94
N ARG A 552 -7.82 -10.29 -14.67
CA ARG A 552 -7.11 -11.55 -14.46
C ARG A 552 -5.80 -11.33 -13.72
N MET A 553 -5.66 -11.95 -12.55
CA MET A 553 -4.42 -11.99 -11.81
C MET A 553 -3.71 -13.33 -12.03
N SER A 554 -2.48 -13.29 -12.54
CA SER A 554 -1.61 -14.46 -12.74
C SER A 554 -0.38 -14.34 -11.85
N VAL A 555 0.01 -15.42 -11.18
CA VAL A 555 1.15 -15.40 -10.27
C VAL A 555 2.14 -16.53 -10.56
N TRP A 556 3.43 -16.18 -10.50
CA TRP A 556 4.56 -17.02 -10.86
C TRP A 556 5.61 -17.05 -9.74
N ASN A 557 6.27 -18.20 -9.59
CA ASN A 557 7.44 -18.39 -8.73
C ASN A 557 7.23 -17.95 -7.27
N ILE A 558 6.11 -18.36 -6.65
CA ILE A 558 5.84 -18.12 -5.23
C ILE A 558 6.38 -19.31 -4.40
N PRO A 559 7.02 -19.05 -3.23
CA PRO A 559 7.34 -20.10 -2.28
C PRO A 559 6.12 -20.96 -1.95
N ALA A 560 6.32 -22.27 -1.81
CA ALA A 560 5.26 -23.16 -1.32
C ALA A 560 4.85 -22.75 0.11
N PHE A 561 3.54 -22.81 0.39
CA PHE A 561 2.95 -22.54 1.71
C PHE A 561 3.31 -23.61 2.75
#